data_AF-A0A6G3ZWN1-F1
#
_entry.id   AF-A0A6G3ZWN1-F1
#
_cell.length_a   1.000
_cell.length_b   1.000
_cell.length_c   1.000
_cell.angle_alpha   90.00
_cell.angle_beta   90.00
_cell.angle_gamma   90.00
#
_symmetry.space_group_name_H-M   'P 1'
#
loop_
_entity.id
_entity.type
_entity.pdbx_description
1 polymer ?
#
loop_
_entity_poly.entity_id
_entity_poly.type
_entity_poly.pdbx_seq_one_letter_code
_entity_poly.pdbx_strand_id
1 'polypeptide(L)' 'MNHVTEIYIKKHQQYVSENPQELKNYDTIYDHMIVYFTEILGMDEQDALRCIHDFKKDMTCDLTSIIIQSELL' A
#
# COMPACT_ATOMS: atom_id res chain seq x y z
N MET A 1 -9.53 -2.98 5.35
CA MET A 1 -8.29 -3.76 5.05
C MET A 1 -8.07 -4.85 6.09
N ASN A 2 -7.37 -5.96 5.77
CA ASN A 2 -7.05 -7.00 6.77
C ASN A 2 -5.89 -6.58 7.69
N HIS A 3 -5.83 -7.12 8.92
CA HIS A 3 -4.85 -6.70 9.94
C HIS A 3 -3.39 -6.95 9.52
N VAL A 4 -3.14 -8.03 8.79
CA VAL A 4 -1.78 -8.39 8.31
C VAL A 4 -1.30 -7.35 7.30
N THR A 5 -2.14 -6.97 6.35
CA THR A 5 -1.86 -5.94 5.36
C THR A 5 -1.58 -4.61 6.06
N GLU A 6 -2.42 -4.22 7.02
CA GLU A 6 -2.24 -2.97 7.78
C GLU A 6 -0.86 -2.87 8.45
N ILE A 7 -0.36 -3.97 9.05
CA ILE A 7 0.97 -4.01 9.65
C ILE A 7 2.06 -3.76 8.60
N TYR A 8 1.97 -4.42 7.44
CA TYR A 8 2.96 -4.26 6.38
C TYR A 8 2.93 -2.87 5.75
N ILE A 9 1.75 -2.29 5.56
CA ILE A 9 1.61 -0.89 5.12
C ILE A 9 2.28 0.04 6.13
N LYS A 10 2.02 -0.11 7.44
CA LYS A 10 2.63 0.76 8.46
C LYS A 10 4.15 0.64 8.50
N LYS A 11 4.70 -0.58 8.36
CA LYS A 11 6.15 -0.80 8.25
C LYS A 11 6.73 -0.11 7.02
N HIS A 12 6.07 -0.23 5.87
CA HIS A 12 6.48 0.44 4.64
C HIS A 12 6.42 1.97 4.77
N GLN A 13 5.36 2.53 5.34
CA GLN A 13 5.23 3.96 5.60
C GLN A 13 6.35 4.48 6.50
N GLN A 14 6.68 3.76 7.57
CA GLN A 14 7.80 4.11 8.44
C GLN A 14 9.12 4.07 7.67
N TYR A 15 9.39 2.99 6.94
CA TYR A 15 10.63 2.85 6.16
C TYR A 15 10.82 4.00 5.15
N VAL A 16 9.77 4.36 4.43
CA VAL A 16 9.77 5.46 3.47
C VAL A 16 9.93 6.82 4.16
N SER A 17 9.38 7.00 5.37
CA SER A 17 9.58 8.23 6.13
C SER A 17 11.05 8.45 6.53
N GLU A 18 11.78 7.35 6.75
CA GLU A 18 13.21 7.36 7.06
C GLU A 18 14.08 7.44 5.80
N ASN A 19 13.59 6.95 4.65
CA ASN A 19 14.32 6.86 3.37
C ASN A 19 13.53 7.43 2.16
N PRO A 20 13.04 8.68 2.22
CA PRO A 20 12.13 9.23 1.21
C PRO A 20 12.75 9.35 -0.18
N GLN A 21 14.09 9.40 -0.27
CA GLN A 21 14.83 9.44 -1.54
C GLN A 21 14.63 8.19 -2.40
N GLU A 22 14.34 7.03 -1.81
CA GLU A 22 14.20 5.76 -2.55
C GLU A 22 12.99 5.77 -3.48
N LEU A 23 11.93 6.48 -3.10
CA LEU A 23 10.72 6.62 -3.91
C LEU A 23 11.00 7.22 -5.29
N LYS A 24 12.09 7.98 -5.47
CA LYS A 24 12.45 8.58 -6.76
C LYS A 24 12.88 7.57 -7.81
N ASN A 25 13.24 6.36 -7.39
CA ASN A 25 13.70 5.29 -8.27
C ASN A 25 12.55 4.43 -8.80
N TYR A 26 11.31 4.72 -8.39
CA TYR A 26 10.14 3.92 -8.73
C TYR A 26 9.06 4.80 -9.35
N ASP A 27 8.37 4.27 -10.36
CA ASP A 27 7.29 4.98 -11.06
C ASP A 27 6.08 5.18 -10.16
N THR A 28 5.78 4.21 -9.29
CA THR A 28 4.68 4.30 -8.33
C THR A 28 5.09 3.83 -6.93
N ILE A 29 4.32 4.27 -5.94
CA ILE A 29 4.45 3.77 -4.56
C ILE A 29 4.25 2.26 -4.48
N TYR A 30 3.43 1.69 -5.37
CA TYR A 30 3.13 0.26 -5.38
C TYR A 30 4.31 -0.57 -5.89
N ASP A 31 5.08 -0.05 -6.85
CA ASP A 31 6.29 -0.72 -7.34
C ASP A 31 7.35 -0.77 -6.23
N HIS A 32 7.52 0.33 -5.51
CA HIS A 32 8.36 0.36 -4.32
C HIS A 32 7.83 -0.60 -3.23
N MET A 33 6.51 -0.70 -3.03
CA MET A 33 5.96 -1.63 -2.03
C MET A 33 6.24 -3.09 -2.36
N ILE A 34 6.18 -3.49 -3.64
CA ILE A 34 6.54 -4.86 -4.06
C ILE A 34 7.99 -5.14 -3.67
N VAL A 35 8.91 -4.25 -4.05
CA VAL A 35 10.35 -4.42 -3.75
C VAL A 35 10.59 -4.45 -2.24
N TYR A 36 9.98 -3.54 -1.49
CA TYR A 36 10.11 -3.51 -0.03
C TYR A 36 9.57 -4.80 0.63
N PHE A 37 8.41 -5.30 0.21
CA PHE A 37 7.86 -6.52 0.79
C PHE A 37 8.70 -7.74 0.43
N THR A 38 9.16 -7.86 -0.81
CA THR A 38 9.90 -9.04 -1.28
C THR A 38 11.36 -9.02 -0.89
N GLU A 39 12.09 -7.94 -1.18
CA GLU A 39 13.54 -7.88 -1.01
C GLU A 39 13.96 -7.48 0.40
N ILE A 40 13.20 -6.59 1.06
CA ILE A 40 13.57 -6.07 2.39
C ILE A 40 12.93 -6.91 3.50
N LEU A 41 11.65 -7.28 3.36
CA LEU A 41 10.95 -8.09 4.36
C LEU A 41 11.02 -9.61 4.09
N GLY A 42 11.51 -10.03 2.92
CA GLY A 42 11.60 -11.45 2.57
C GLY A 42 10.24 -12.12 2.37
N MET A 43 9.20 -11.34 2.06
CA MET A 43 7.85 -11.85 1.80
C MET A 43 7.79 -12.55 0.44
N ASP A 44 7.00 -13.62 0.36
CA ASP A 44 6.67 -14.21 -0.93
C ASP A 44 5.95 -13.20 -1.83
N GLU A 45 6.25 -13.24 -3.12
CA GLU A 45 5.72 -12.28 -4.10
C GLU A 45 4.18 -12.35 -4.21
N GLN A 46 3.58 -13.54 -4.14
CA GLN A 46 2.12 -13.69 -4.17
C GLN A 46 1.47 -13.05 -2.95
N ASP A 47 2.07 -13.23 -1.77
CA ASP A 47 1.59 -12.61 -0.52
C ASP A 47 1.77 -11.08 -0.55
N ALA A 48 2.87 -10.58 -1.12
CA ALA A 48 3.10 -9.15 -1.31
C ALA A 48 2.06 -8.53 -2.24
N LEU A 49 1.81 -9.18 -3.38
CA LEU A 49 0.78 -8.78 -4.34
C LEU A 49 -0.61 -8.80 -3.71
N ARG A 50 -0.92 -9.82 -2.89
CA ARG A 50 -2.20 -9.88 -2.16
C ARG A 50 -2.34 -8.72 -1.18
N CYS A 51 -1.30 -8.40 -0.42
CA CYS A 51 -1.31 -7.24 0.49
C CYS A 51 -1.55 -5.92 -0.26
N ILE A 52 -0.86 -5.73 -1.38
CA ILE A 52 -1.02 -4.51 -2.20
C ILE A 52 -2.43 -4.43 -2.80
N HIS A 53 -2.96 -5.55 -3.28
CA HIS A 53 -4.33 -5.62 -3.79
C HIS A 53 -5.36 -5.28 -2.71
N ASP A 54 -5.22 -5.84 -1.51
CA ASP A 54 -6.13 -5.57 -0.38
C ASP A 54 -6.07 -4.09 0.04
N PHE A 55 -4.87 -3.50 0.05
CA PHE A 55 -4.70 -2.07 0.32
C PHE A 55 -5.34 -1.18 -0.76
N LYS A 56 -5.11 -1.49 -2.04
CA LYS A 56 -5.73 -0.76 -3.16
C LYS A 56 -7.25 -0.82 -3.09
N LYS A 57 -7.81 -2.00 -2.81
CA LYS A 57 -9.26 -2.20 -2.68
C LYS A 57 -9.86 -1.34 -1.58
N ASP A 58 -9.20 -1.27 -0.43
CA ASP A 58 -9.64 -0.44 0.70
C ASP A 58 -9.69 1.05 0.34
N MET A 59 -8.60 1.55 -0.27
CA MET A 59 -8.51 2.95 -0.73
C MET A 59 -9.59 3.28 -1.78
N THR A 60 -9.90 2.35 -2.68
CA THR A 60 -10.99 2.56 -3.65
C THR A 60 -12.37 2.52 -3.01
N CYS A 61 -12.59 1.70 -1.99
CA CYS A 61 -13.86 1.67 -1.24
C CYS A 61 -14.09 3.02 -0.53
N ASP A 62 -13.07 3.57 0.13
CA ASP A 62 -13.17 4.87 0.79
C ASP A 62 -13.52 5.99 -0.20
N LEU A 63 -12.91 5.99 -1.39
CA LEU A 63 -13.25 6.96 -2.44
C LEU A 63 -14.70 6.81 -2.94
N THR A 64 -15.20 5.59 -3.12
CA THR A 64 -16.61 5.38 -3.49
C THR A 64 -17.58 5.83 -2.40
N SER A 65 -17.23 5.62 -1.13
CA SER A 65 -18.03 6.12 0.00
C SER A 65 -18.09 7.64 0.05
N ILE A 66 -16.99 8.32 -0.26
CA ILE A 66 -16.94 9.79 -0.35
C ILE A 66 -17.81 10.30 -1.51
N ILE A 67 -17.72 9.69 -2.69
CA ILE A 67 -18.52 10.12 -3.87
C ILE A 67 -20.02 9.98 -3.58
N ILE A 68 -20.46 8.85 -3.01
CA ILE A 68 -21.88 8.64 -2.65
C ILE A 68 -22.35 9.66 -1.62
N GLN A 69 -21.52 10.02 -0.62
CA GLN A 69 -21.85 11.07 0.35
C GLN A 69 -21.91 12.46 -0.27
N SER A 70 -21.16 12.70 -1.35
CA SER A 70 -21.11 13.99 -2.06
C SER A 70 -22.32 14.21 -2.97
N GLU A 71 -22.89 13.14 -3.54
CA GLU A 71 -24.05 13.21 -4.44
C GLU A 71 -25.42 13.22 -3.71
N LEU A 72 -25.42 13.06 -2.38
CA LEU A 72 -26.61 13.09 -1.53
C LEU A 72 -26.83 14.44 -0.79
N LEU A 73 -26.01 15.46 -1.09
CA LEU A 73 -26.14 16.85 -0.61
C LEU A 73 -26.55 17.78 -1.75
#